data_AF-A0A7W6HS50-F1
#
_entry.id   AF-A0A7W6HS50-F1
#
_cell.length_a   1.000
_cell.length_b   1.000
_cell.length_c   1.000
_cell.angle_alpha   90.00
_cell.angle_beta   90.00
_cell.angle_gamma   90.00
#
_symmetry.space_group_name_H-M   'P 1'
#
loop_
_entity.id
_entity.type
_entity.pdbx_description
1 polymer ?
#
loop_
_entity_poly.entity_id
_entity_poly.type
_entity_poly.pdbx_seq_one_letter_code
_entity_poly.pdbx_strand_id
1 'polypeptide(L)'
;MTSNCGRLPATMLSRLVRPLVLGLLGLTALASVAYADPDALWKIVHEKCVVATAPCVKVNAGEHYALLKDQRGVAQHLLIPTDKITGIESPALLLSSTPNFLADAWKERAAVDAKLPHPLPRDAVSLAVNAENARSQNQLHIHIDCLSTDAHAALAKVADTIGTDWAPLPIEIAGHHFQAMRFEGEDLGNYNPFLALAKTLKDPQTEMSARNLVVVGATFSHGPGFIVLSDIAPPAVIGHAGGEDVQDHSCLIDPA
;
A
#
# COMPACT_ATOMS: atom_id res chain seq x y z
N MET A 1 97.63 -18.77 -24.97
CA MET A 1 98.45 -19.33 -23.88
C MET A 1 97.45 -19.89 -22.86
N THR A 2 97.22 -21.21 -22.86
CA THR A 2 97.75 -22.16 -21.84
C THR A 2 97.38 -21.71 -20.42
N SER A 3 96.72 -22.45 -19.54
CA SER A 3 96.53 -23.90 -19.40
C SER A 3 95.44 -24.13 -18.35
N ASN A 4 94.61 -25.13 -18.60
CA ASN A 4 94.36 -26.32 -17.77
C ASN A 4 94.11 -26.23 -16.24
N CYS A 5 93.10 -27.01 -15.83
CA CYS A 5 93.08 -27.99 -14.73
C CYS A 5 92.46 -27.60 -13.37
N GLY A 6 91.45 -28.38 -12.93
CA GLY A 6 91.06 -28.41 -11.51
C GLY A 6 89.70 -29.03 -11.12
N ARG A 7 89.59 -30.37 -11.19
CA ARG A 7 88.84 -31.34 -10.34
C ARG A 7 87.44 -31.02 -9.70
N LEU A 8 86.50 -31.92 -10.04
CA LEU A 8 85.29 -32.50 -9.38
C LEU A 8 85.36 -32.75 -7.84
N PRO A 9 84.30 -33.24 -7.13
CA PRO A 9 82.82 -33.14 -7.28
C PRO A 9 82.08 -32.97 -5.91
N ALA A 10 80.74 -33.21 -5.93
CA ALA A 10 79.86 -33.67 -4.84
C ALA A 10 78.95 -32.62 -4.18
N THR A 11 77.66 -32.62 -4.54
CA THR A 11 76.61 -33.24 -3.69
C THR A 11 75.25 -33.14 -4.39
N MET A 12 74.59 -34.29 -4.55
CA MET A 12 73.17 -34.38 -4.86
C MET A 12 72.36 -33.82 -3.69
N LEU A 13 71.42 -32.92 -3.97
CA LEU A 13 70.20 -32.78 -3.17
C LEU A 13 69.03 -32.46 -4.10
N SER A 14 68.27 -33.51 -4.39
CA SER A 14 66.93 -33.46 -4.95
C SER A 14 66.03 -32.63 -4.03
N ARG A 15 65.57 -31.46 -4.48
CA ARG A 15 64.46 -30.75 -3.84
C ARG A 15 63.20 -30.97 -4.66
N LEU A 16 62.28 -31.72 -4.05
CA LEU A 16 60.93 -31.96 -4.53
C LEU A 16 60.24 -30.63 -4.87
N VAL A 17 59.69 -30.56 -6.07
CA VAL A 17 58.73 -29.53 -6.47
C VAL A 17 57.41 -29.85 -5.78
N ARG A 18 57.00 -29.03 -4.80
CA ARG A 18 55.65 -29.05 -4.22
C ARG A 18 54.72 -28.26 -5.15
N PRO A 19 53.68 -28.86 -5.75
CA PRO A 19 52.66 -28.07 -6.44
C PRO A 19 51.80 -27.36 -5.39
N LEU A 20 51.77 -26.03 -5.46
CA LEU A 20 50.87 -25.18 -4.69
C LEU A 20 49.46 -25.32 -5.31
N VAL A 21 48.64 -26.20 -4.74
CA VAL A 21 47.20 -26.26 -5.07
C VAL A 21 46.54 -25.04 -4.43
N LEU A 22 46.28 -23.99 -5.22
CA LEU A 22 45.44 -22.88 -4.82
C LEU A 22 43.98 -23.37 -4.77
N GLY A 23 43.49 -23.71 -3.58
CA GLY A 23 42.08 -23.99 -3.35
C GLY A 23 41.27 -22.70 -3.43
N LEU A 24 40.49 -22.56 -4.50
CA LEU A 24 39.51 -21.49 -4.64
C LEU A 24 38.25 -21.88 -3.83
N LEU A 25 38.23 -21.57 -2.53
CA LEU A 25 36.98 -21.61 -1.75
C LEU A 25 36.10 -20.44 -2.22
N GLY A 26 35.11 -20.75 -3.05
CA GLY A 26 34.04 -19.82 -3.39
C GLY A 26 33.20 -19.51 -2.15
N LEU A 27 33.25 -18.27 -1.68
CA LEU A 27 32.37 -17.76 -0.65
C LEU A 27 31.00 -17.47 -1.29
N THR A 28 30.07 -18.43 -1.25
CA THR A 28 28.68 -18.15 -1.61
C THR A 28 28.01 -17.42 -0.45
N ALA A 29 28.06 -16.09 -0.47
CA ALA A 29 27.27 -15.25 0.43
C ALA A 29 25.79 -15.39 0.06
N LEU A 30 25.06 -16.23 0.79
CA LEU A 30 23.60 -16.24 0.77
C LEU A 30 23.13 -14.96 1.46
N ALA A 31 22.82 -13.92 0.69
CA ALA A 31 22.14 -12.75 1.21
C ALA A 31 20.74 -13.17 1.65
N SER A 32 20.51 -13.25 2.96
CA SER A 32 19.16 -13.35 3.51
C SER A 32 18.43 -12.05 3.19
N VAL A 33 17.49 -12.09 2.26
CA VAL A 33 16.50 -11.03 2.09
C VAL A 33 15.68 -10.99 3.38
N ALA A 34 15.95 -10.00 4.24
CA ALA A 34 15.10 -9.73 5.38
C ALA A 34 13.77 -9.20 4.84
N TYR A 35 12.73 -10.02 4.90
CA TYR A 35 11.37 -9.56 4.63
C TYR A 35 10.98 -8.51 5.67
N ALA A 36 10.33 -7.44 5.22
CA ALA A 36 9.72 -6.47 6.14
C ALA A 36 8.73 -7.21 7.06
N ASP A 37 8.72 -6.85 8.34
CA ASP A 37 7.81 -7.43 9.32
C ASP A 37 6.36 -7.16 8.91
N PRO A 38 5.55 -8.18 8.55
CA PRO A 38 4.19 -7.97 8.09
C PRO A 38 3.28 -7.44 9.20
N ASP A 39 3.68 -7.55 10.47
CA ASP A 39 2.91 -7.08 11.63
C ASP A 39 3.40 -5.73 12.16
N ALA A 40 4.26 -4.99 11.43
CA ALA A 40 4.83 -3.75 11.94
C ALA A 40 3.76 -2.70 12.27
N LEU A 41 2.74 -2.51 11.41
CA LEU A 41 1.62 -1.61 11.69
C LEU A 41 0.79 -2.05 12.90
N TRP A 42 0.54 -3.35 13.05
CA TRP A 42 -0.14 -3.90 14.23
C TRP A 42 0.62 -3.58 15.51
N LYS A 43 1.94 -3.84 15.53
CA LYS A 43 2.80 -3.55 16.68
C LYS A 43 2.84 -2.05 17.00
N ILE A 44 2.92 -1.18 15.99
CA ILE A 44 2.86 0.27 16.18
C ILE A 44 1.55 0.67 16.88
N VAL A 45 0.41 0.24 16.36
CA VAL A 45 -0.89 0.65 16.91
C VAL A 45 -1.11 0.04 18.30
N HIS A 46 -0.94 -1.26 18.44
CA HIS A 46 -1.32 -2.00 19.63
C HIS A 46 -0.30 -1.89 20.79
N GLU A 47 0.99 -1.76 20.50
CA GLU A 47 2.02 -1.67 21.56
C GLU A 47 2.39 -0.23 21.91
N LYS A 48 2.10 0.74 21.02
CA LYS A 48 2.46 2.15 21.24
C LYS A 48 1.25 3.07 21.26
N CYS A 49 0.50 3.12 20.17
CA CYS A 49 -0.52 4.17 20.01
C CYS A 49 -1.65 4.04 21.05
N VAL A 50 -2.18 2.84 21.28
CA VAL A 50 -3.26 2.63 22.26
C VAL A 50 -2.85 2.91 23.71
N VAL A 51 -1.55 2.91 24.01
CA VAL A 51 -0.99 3.32 25.32
C VAL A 51 -0.43 4.75 25.28
N ALA A 52 -0.97 5.59 24.39
CA ALA A 52 -0.65 7.00 24.21
C ALA A 52 0.84 7.30 23.94
N THR A 53 1.55 6.35 23.33
CA THR A 53 2.93 6.52 22.88
C THR A 53 2.95 6.83 21.38
N ALA A 54 3.77 7.80 20.97
CA ALA A 54 4.07 8.09 19.57
C ALA A 54 4.35 6.78 18.78
N PRO A 55 3.95 6.66 17.51
CA PRO A 55 3.91 7.75 16.52
C PRO A 55 2.53 8.16 16.00
N CYS A 56 1.43 7.58 16.50
CA CYS A 56 0.10 7.97 16.02
C CYS A 56 -0.21 9.43 16.39
N VAL A 57 -0.80 10.15 15.45
CA VAL A 57 -1.23 11.54 15.64
C VAL A 57 -2.56 11.61 16.38
N LYS A 58 -3.36 10.53 16.33
CA LYS A 58 -4.65 10.41 17.02
C LYS A 58 -4.96 8.94 17.31
N VAL A 59 -5.66 8.68 18.41
CA VAL A 59 -6.31 7.39 18.68
C VAL A 59 -7.75 7.68 19.09
N ASN A 60 -8.70 7.05 18.41
CA ASN A 60 -10.11 7.11 18.72
C ASN A 60 -10.56 5.75 19.27
N ALA A 61 -10.66 5.65 20.59
CA ALA A 61 -11.09 4.42 21.25
C ALA A 61 -12.57 4.11 21.02
N GLY A 62 -13.42 5.11 20.78
CA GLY A 62 -14.86 4.92 20.56
C GLY A 62 -15.18 4.33 19.19
N GLU A 63 -14.40 4.70 18.17
CA GLU A 63 -14.53 4.21 16.79
C GLU A 63 -13.44 3.17 16.42
N HIS A 64 -12.64 2.74 17.39
CA HIS A 64 -11.68 1.65 17.27
C HIS A 64 -10.60 1.84 16.20
N TYR A 65 -10.02 3.04 16.07
CA TYR A 65 -8.91 3.28 15.14
C TYR A 65 -7.80 4.20 15.70
N ALA A 66 -6.62 4.08 15.11
CA ALA A 66 -5.53 5.02 15.24
C ALA A 66 -5.23 5.68 13.89
N LEU A 67 -4.88 6.96 13.93
CA LEU A 67 -4.41 7.72 12.77
C LEU A 67 -2.90 7.87 12.87
N LEU A 68 -2.18 7.41 11.85
CA LEU A 68 -0.74 7.41 11.78
C LEU A 68 -0.30 8.26 10.58
N LYS A 69 0.65 9.19 10.76
CA LYS A 69 1.33 9.80 9.60
C LYS A 69 2.24 8.74 8.98
N ASP A 70 2.04 8.45 7.70
CA ASP A 70 2.89 7.50 6.98
C ASP A 70 4.32 8.05 6.87
N GLN A 71 5.31 7.16 6.84
CA GLN A 71 6.71 7.53 6.58
C GLN A 71 6.93 7.90 5.11
N ARG A 72 6.10 7.36 4.22
CA ARG A 72 6.01 7.71 2.80
C ARG A 72 5.06 8.88 2.63
N GLY A 73 5.34 9.69 1.62
CA GLY A 73 4.51 10.82 1.23
C GLY A 73 4.56 12.05 2.14
N VAL A 74 4.32 13.21 1.52
CA VAL A 74 4.36 14.50 2.21
C VAL A 74 3.20 14.66 3.19
N ALA A 75 2.02 14.17 2.80
CA ALA A 75 0.78 14.35 3.56
C ALA A 75 0.04 13.05 3.88
N GLN A 76 0.45 11.91 3.33
CA GLN A 76 -0.19 10.61 3.52
C GLN A 76 -0.37 10.25 5.01
N HIS A 77 -1.59 9.87 5.36
CA HIS A 77 -1.91 9.26 6.66
C HIS A 77 -2.54 7.88 6.45
N LEU A 78 -2.38 7.02 7.45
CA LEU A 78 -3.03 5.72 7.53
C LEU A 78 -4.06 5.75 8.66
N LEU A 79 -5.31 5.38 8.35
CA LEU A 79 -6.24 4.93 9.38
C LEU A 79 -6.10 3.43 9.57
N ILE A 80 -5.83 3.01 10.80
CA ILE A 80 -5.53 1.63 11.16
C ILE A 80 -6.44 1.23 12.33
N PRO A 81 -7.24 0.15 12.23
CA PRO A 81 -8.04 -0.32 13.36
C PRO A 81 -7.18 -0.67 14.57
N THR A 82 -7.70 -0.42 15.77
CA THR A 82 -7.07 -0.87 17.02
C THR A 82 -7.32 -2.35 17.32
N ASP A 83 -8.33 -2.93 16.65
CA ASP A 83 -8.61 -4.35 16.64
C ASP A 83 -7.75 -5.06 15.58
N LYS A 84 -7.44 -6.35 15.80
CA LYS A 84 -6.65 -7.13 14.85
C LYS A 84 -7.49 -7.56 13.67
N ILE A 85 -7.43 -6.77 12.60
CA ILE A 85 -8.11 -6.99 11.32
C ILE A 85 -7.01 -7.03 10.27
N THR A 86 -6.83 -8.14 9.56
CA THR A 86 -5.65 -8.37 8.71
C THR A 86 -5.62 -7.53 7.44
N GLY A 87 -6.79 -7.18 6.91
CA GLY A 87 -6.94 -6.48 5.64
C GLY A 87 -8.35 -6.61 5.08
N ILE A 88 -8.51 -6.27 3.81
CA ILE A 88 -9.82 -6.29 3.10
C ILE A 88 -10.46 -7.69 3.07
N GLU A 89 -9.65 -8.75 3.12
CA GLU A 89 -10.09 -10.15 3.19
C GLU A 89 -10.68 -10.56 4.54
N SER A 90 -10.51 -9.74 5.59
CA SER A 90 -10.90 -10.13 6.93
C SER A 90 -12.42 -10.32 7.03
N PRO A 91 -12.91 -11.48 7.53
CA PRO A 91 -14.34 -11.71 7.75
C PRO A 91 -15.01 -10.68 8.66
N ALA A 92 -14.22 -10.01 9.52
CA ALA A 92 -14.69 -8.93 10.37
C ALA A 92 -15.32 -7.79 9.56
N LEU A 93 -14.80 -7.48 8.36
CA LEU A 93 -15.33 -6.42 7.50
C LEU A 93 -16.68 -6.76 6.85
N LEU A 94 -17.13 -8.01 6.96
CA LEU A 94 -18.43 -8.47 6.47
C LEU A 94 -19.54 -8.34 7.53
N LEU A 95 -19.19 -8.00 8.76
CA LEU A 95 -20.14 -7.80 9.85
C LEU A 95 -20.68 -6.38 9.84
N SER A 96 -22.00 -6.22 9.94
CA SER A 96 -22.64 -4.90 10.05
C SER A 96 -22.32 -4.18 11.36
N SER A 97 -21.82 -4.89 12.37
CA SER A 97 -21.37 -4.33 13.65
C SER A 97 -19.95 -3.75 13.60
N THR A 98 -19.17 -4.06 12.56
CA THR A 98 -17.81 -3.54 12.44
C THR A 98 -17.85 -2.06 12.05
N PRO A 99 -17.05 -1.19 12.70
CA PRO A 99 -16.99 0.23 12.36
C PRO A 99 -16.75 0.49 10.87
N ASN A 100 -17.33 1.58 10.37
CA ASN A 100 -17.15 1.98 8.98
C ASN A 100 -15.84 2.76 8.83
N PHE A 101 -14.71 2.04 8.84
CA PHE A 101 -13.38 2.64 8.82
C PHE A 101 -13.13 3.55 7.61
N LEU A 102 -13.78 3.33 6.46
CA LEU A 102 -13.69 4.25 5.32
C LEU A 102 -14.45 5.57 5.58
N ALA A 103 -15.61 5.52 6.25
CA ALA A 103 -16.29 6.74 6.70
C ALA A 103 -15.46 7.50 7.74
N ASP A 104 -14.79 6.79 8.66
CA ASP A 104 -13.91 7.44 9.63
C ASP A 104 -12.67 8.02 8.97
N ALA A 105 -12.07 7.32 8.00
CA ALA A 105 -10.92 7.81 7.24
C ALA A 105 -11.27 9.09 6.47
N TRP A 106 -12.47 9.16 5.88
CA TRP A 106 -12.95 10.38 5.23
C TRP A 106 -13.04 11.60 6.18
N LYS A 107 -13.47 11.38 7.44
CA LYS A 107 -13.54 12.43 8.46
C LYS A 107 -12.16 12.92 8.89
N GLU A 108 -11.14 12.07 8.79
CA GLU A 108 -9.76 12.40 9.17
C GLU A 108 -8.96 13.08 8.05
N ARG A 109 -9.54 13.35 6.87
CA ARG A 109 -8.83 13.99 5.73
C ARG A 109 -8.17 15.32 6.08
N ALA A 110 -8.68 16.05 7.08
CA ALA A 110 -8.07 17.29 7.56
C ALA A 110 -6.61 17.09 8.07
N ALA A 111 -6.23 15.86 8.43
CA ALA A 111 -4.84 15.54 8.75
C ALA A 111 -3.91 15.63 7.53
N VAL A 112 -4.41 15.32 6.33
CA VAL A 112 -3.70 15.53 5.06
C VAL A 112 -3.54 17.02 4.81
N ASP A 113 -4.64 17.79 4.91
CA ASP A 113 -4.62 19.26 4.73
C ASP A 113 -3.61 19.94 5.66
N ALA A 114 -3.52 19.48 6.91
CA ALA A 114 -2.58 20.02 7.90
C ALA A 114 -1.10 19.81 7.55
N LYS A 115 -0.78 19.00 6.52
CA LYS A 115 0.57 18.80 5.99
C LYS A 115 0.84 19.53 4.68
N LEU A 116 -0.17 20.16 4.10
CA LEU A 116 -0.08 20.84 2.82
C LEU A 116 -0.12 22.37 2.99
N PRO A 117 0.40 23.14 2.03
CA PRO A 117 0.32 24.61 2.08
C PRO A 117 -1.11 25.14 2.05
N HIS A 118 -2.01 24.40 1.39
CA HIS A 118 -3.42 24.72 1.21
C HIS A 118 -4.26 23.44 1.38
N PRO A 119 -5.52 23.56 1.86
CA PRO A 119 -6.41 22.42 1.93
C PRO A 119 -6.74 21.90 0.53
N LEU A 120 -6.94 20.61 0.40
CA LEU A 120 -7.33 19.98 -0.85
C LEU A 120 -8.83 20.21 -1.13
N PRO A 121 -9.22 20.41 -2.40
CA PRO A 121 -10.61 20.29 -2.78
C PRO A 121 -11.07 18.84 -2.57
N ARG A 122 -12.38 18.67 -2.36
CA ARG A 122 -12.99 17.37 -2.03
C ARG A 122 -12.57 16.25 -2.99
N ASP A 123 -12.53 16.57 -4.27
CA ASP A 123 -12.26 15.63 -5.36
C ASP A 123 -10.77 15.33 -5.57
N ALA A 124 -9.88 16.04 -4.87
CA ALA A 124 -8.44 15.75 -4.84
C ALA A 124 -8.05 14.82 -3.67
N VAL A 125 -9.00 14.35 -2.86
CA VAL A 125 -8.73 13.41 -1.75
C VAL A 125 -9.23 12.02 -2.10
N SER A 126 -8.40 11.02 -1.81
CA SER A 126 -8.74 9.61 -1.98
C SER A 126 -8.43 8.78 -0.74
N LEU A 127 -9.23 7.73 -0.56
CA LEU A 127 -9.03 6.66 0.39
C LEU A 127 -8.73 5.38 -0.39
N ALA A 128 -7.66 4.67 -0.07
CA ALA A 128 -7.33 3.43 -0.76
C ALA A 128 -7.09 2.28 0.22
N VAL A 129 -7.52 1.08 -0.18
CA VAL A 129 -7.25 -0.19 0.49
C VAL A 129 -6.73 -1.16 -0.56
N ASN A 130 -5.53 -1.68 -0.31
CA ASN A 130 -4.87 -2.63 -1.19
C ASN A 130 -5.33 -4.06 -0.91
N ALA A 131 -5.43 -4.84 -1.98
CA ALA A 131 -5.62 -6.29 -1.93
C ALA A 131 -4.51 -6.99 -1.13
N GLU A 132 -4.77 -8.23 -0.70
CA GLU A 132 -3.81 -9.03 0.09
C GLU A 132 -2.48 -9.24 -0.63
N ASN A 133 -2.52 -9.49 -1.94
CA ASN A 133 -1.35 -9.65 -2.81
C ASN A 133 -0.70 -8.34 -3.28
N ALA A 134 -1.28 -7.19 -2.95
CA ALA A 134 -0.79 -5.86 -3.34
C ALA A 134 -0.28 -5.04 -2.15
N ARG A 135 -0.04 -5.67 -0.99
CA ARG A 135 0.44 -5.00 0.22
C ARG A 135 1.53 -5.80 0.93
N SER A 136 2.22 -5.15 1.87
CA SER A 136 3.29 -5.75 2.68
C SER A 136 2.97 -5.86 4.17
N GLN A 137 1.84 -5.31 4.62
CA GLN A 137 1.42 -5.29 6.02
C GLN A 137 0.11 -6.05 6.19
N ASN A 138 0.06 -6.95 7.18
CA ASN A 138 -1.07 -7.81 7.52
C ASN A 138 -1.91 -7.24 8.67
N GLN A 139 -2.13 -5.93 8.60
CA GLN A 139 -3.08 -5.19 9.40
C GLN A 139 -3.81 -4.25 8.45
N LEU A 140 -5.14 -4.19 8.50
CA LEU A 140 -5.93 -3.27 7.69
C LEU A 140 -5.41 -1.85 7.90
N HIS A 141 -5.12 -1.18 6.79
CA HIS A 141 -4.74 0.22 6.77
C HIS A 141 -5.41 0.87 5.56
N ILE A 142 -6.02 2.01 5.80
CA ILE A 142 -6.63 2.83 4.75
C ILE A 142 -5.68 3.99 4.50
N HIS A 143 -5.20 4.09 3.27
CA HIS A 143 -4.36 5.19 2.82
C HIS A 143 -5.23 6.41 2.57
N ILE A 144 -4.99 7.50 3.29
CA ILE A 144 -5.65 8.80 3.13
C ILE A 144 -4.64 9.74 2.51
N ASP A 145 -4.84 10.11 1.25
CA ASP A 145 -3.85 10.93 0.54
C ASP A 145 -4.44 11.67 -0.68
N CYS A 146 -3.58 12.50 -1.26
CA CYS A 146 -3.83 13.19 -2.52
C CYS A 146 -4.08 12.19 -3.65
N LEU A 147 -5.17 12.40 -4.38
CA LEU A 147 -5.37 11.75 -5.68
C LEU A 147 -4.31 12.28 -6.66
N SER A 148 -3.78 11.40 -7.51
CA SER A 148 -2.87 11.84 -8.57
C SER A 148 -3.58 12.76 -9.57
N THR A 149 -2.85 13.70 -10.17
CA THR A 149 -3.39 14.63 -11.18
C THR A 149 -4.02 13.89 -12.36
N ASP A 150 -3.41 12.77 -12.79
CA ASP A 150 -3.93 11.98 -13.91
C ASP A 150 -5.22 11.26 -13.53
N ALA A 151 -5.30 10.67 -12.33
CA ALA A 151 -6.51 10.02 -11.86
C ALA A 151 -7.65 11.04 -11.64
N HIS A 152 -7.34 12.22 -11.11
CA HIS A 152 -8.29 13.33 -10.98
C HIS A 152 -8.85 13.75 -12.33
N ALA A 153 -7.98 14.05 -13.29
CA ALA A 153 -8.39 14.46 -14.63
C ALA A 153 -9.17 13.37 -15.39
N ALA A 154 -8.85 12.10 -15.15
CA ALA A 154 -9.56 10.96 -15.72
C ALA A 154 -10.98 10.83 -15.14
N LEU A 155 -11.11 10.86 -13.81
CA LEU A 155 -12.40 10.76 -13.12
C LEU A 155 -13.31 11.95 -13.41
N ALA A 156 -12.76 13.17 -13.47
CA ALA A 156 -13.53 14.39 -13.77
C ALA A 156 -14.27 14.31 -15.11
N LYS A 157 -13.73 13.60 -16.11
CA LYS A 157 -14.37 13.44 -17.43
C LYS A 157 -15.60 12.55 -17.42
N VAL A 158 -15.70 11.66 -16.44
CA VAL A 158 -16.73 10.61 -16.39
C VAL A 158 -17.63 10.68 -15.15
N ALA A 159 -17.30 11.52 -14.16
CA ALA A 159 -17.96 11.57 -12.85
C ALA A 159 -19.50 11.61 -12.93
N ASP A 160 -20.08 12.51 -13.74
CA ASP A 160 -21.54 12.65 -13.89
C ASP A 160 -22.19 11.49 -14.68
N THR A 161 -21.39 10.65 -15.35
CA THR A 161 -21.87 9.47 -16.09
C THR A 161 -21.91 8.21 -15.23
N ILE A 162 -21.25 8.21 -14.08
CA ILE A 162 -21.20 7.05 -13.17
C ILE A 162 -22.56 6.92 -12.48
N GLY A 163 -23.18 5.75 -12.64
CA GLY A 163 -24.45 5.40 -12.03
C GLY A 163 -24.31 4.96 -10.57
N THR A 164 -25.45 4.72 -9.91
CA THR A 164 -25.50 4.25 -8.51
C THR A 164 -25.28 2.75 -8.35
N ASP A 165 -25.24 2.01 -9.45
CA ASP A 165 -24.94 0.58 -9.47
C ASP A 165 -23.50 0.36 -9.93
N TRP A 166 -22.87 -0.70 -9.43
CA TRP A 166 -21.53 -1.11 -9.87
C TRP A 166 -21.52 -1.45 -11.36
N ALA A 167 -20.70 -0.73 -12.13
CA ALA A 167 -20.51 -0.95 -13.55
C ALA A 167 -19.03 -0.77 -13.94
N PRO A 168 -18.54 -1.43 -15.00
CA PRO A 168 -17.20 -1.17 -15.53
C PRO A 168 -17.04 0.32 -15.88
N LEU A 169 -15.94 0.92 -15.43
CA LEU A 169 -15.58 2.28 -15.79
C LEU A 169 -14.94 2.28 -17.19
N PRO A 170 -15.41 3.10 -18.15
CA PRO A 170 -14.97 3.03 -19.55
C PRO A 170 -13.61 3.72 -19.79
N ILE A 171 -12.79 3.85 -18.76
CA ILE A 171 -11.47 4.48 -18.80
C ILE A 171 -10.51 3.69 -17.90
N GLU A 172 -9.23 3.72 -18.24
CA GLU A 172 -8.16 3.21 -17.40
C GLU A 172 -7.64 4.33 -16.48
N ILE A 173 -7.32 4.00 -15.23
CA ILE A 173 -6.75 4.93 -14.25
C ILE A 173 -5.54 4.25 -13.62
N ALA A 174 -4.36 4.86 -13.73
CA ALA A 174 -3.11 4.33 -13.17
C ALA A 174 -2.79 2.87 -13.59
N GLY A 175 -3.23 2.41 -14.77
CA GLY A 175 -3.05 1.02 -15.20
C GLY A 175 -4.17 0.06 -14.78
N HIS A 176 -5.20 0.56 -14.08
CA HIS A 176 -6.31 -0.24 -13.57
C HIS A 176 -7.57 -0.12 -14.42
N HIS A 177 -8.29 -1.23 -14.56
CA HIS A 177 -9.63 -1.30 -15.12
C HIS A 177 -10.66 -1.47 -14.00
N PHE A 178 -11.10 -0.35 -13.43
CA PHE A 178 -12.03 -0.35 -12.31
C PHE A 178 -13.47 -0.67 -12.72
N GLN A 179 -14.21 -1.30 -11.81
CA GLN A 179 -15.64 -1.08 -11.67
C GLN A 179 -15.85 0.14 -10.78
N ALA A 180 -16.90 0.90 -11.03
CA ALA A 180 -17.24 2.10 -10.30
C ALA A 180 -18.73 2.15 -9.95
N MET A 181 -19.04 2.81 -8.84
CA MET A 181 -20.38 3.30 -8.55
C MET A 181 -20.30 4.69 -7.89
N ARG A 182 -21.40 5.43 -8.03
CA ARG A 182 -21.60 6.73 -7.39
C ARG A 182 -22.32 6.56 -6.06
N PHE A 183 -21.87 7.29 -5.04
CA PHE A 183 -22.61 7.51 -3.81
C PHE A 183 -22.70 9.01 -3.53
N GLU A 184 -23.91 9.55 -3.34
CA GLU A 184 -24.13 10.98 -3.07
C GLU A 184 -24.22 11.24 -1.57
N GLY A 185 -23.62 12.34 -1.12
CA GLY A 185 -23.59 12.73 0.29
C GLY A 185 -22.34 13.52 0.67
N GLU A 186 -22.46 14.38 1.68
CA GLU A 186 -21.32 15.09 2.28
C GLU A 186 -20.30 14.12 2.90
N ASP A 187 -20.80 13.07 3.54
CA ASP A 187 -20.02 12.03 4.18
C ASP A 187 -20.54 10.65 3.77
N LEU A 188 -19.72 9.61 3.95
CA LEU A 188 -20.13 8.22 3.71
C LEU A 188 -21.26 7.80 4.67
N GLY A 189 -21.33 8.37 5.88
CA GLY A 189 -22.38 8.07 6.86
C GLY A 189 -22.54 6.56 7.09
N ASN A 190 -23.75 6.04 6.86
CA ASN A 190 -24.07 4.62 7.00
C ASN A 190 -23.71 3.78 5.75
N TYR A 191 -23.29 4.40 4.65
CA TYR A 191 -22.80 3.66 3.49
C TYR A 191 -21.40 3.13 3.79
N ASN A 192 -21.30 1.81 3.95
CA ASN A 192 -20.04 1.10 4.18
C ASN A 192 -19.55 0.49 2.86
N PRO A 193 -18.45 1.01 2.26
CA PRO A 193 -17.96 0.53 0.98
C PRO A 193 -17.51 -0.93 0.99
N PHE A 194 -17.01 -1.46 2.13
CA PHE A 194 -16.64 -2.89 2.23
C PHE A 194 -17.88 -3.78 2.07
N LEU A 195 -18.96 -3.46 2.78
CA LEU A 195 -20.21 -4.21 2.69
C LEU A 195 -20.89 -4.01 1.33
N ALA A 196 -20.77 -2.83 0.72
CA ALA A 196 -21.29 -2.55 -0.61
C ALA A 196 -20.59 -3.39 -1.68
N LEU A 197 -19.24 -3.46 -1.65
CA LEU A 197 -18.47 -4.33 -2.53
C LEU A 197 -18.80 -5.80 -2.29
N ALA A 198 -18.80 -6.26 -1.03
CA ALA A 198 -19.07 -7.65 -0.70
C ALA A 198 -20.41 -8.16 -1.26
N LYS A 199 -21.47 -7.33 -1.27
CA LYS A 199 -22.79 -7.69 -1.84
C LYS A 199 -22.76 -8.03 -3.34
N THR A 200 -21.73 -7.60 -4.06
CA THR A 200 -21.56 -7.87 -5.49
C THR A 200 -20.87 -9.20 -5.78
N LEU A 201 -20.20 -9.79 -4.77
CA LEU A 201 -19.39 -10.99 -4.92
C LEU A 201 -20.24 -12.25 -4.72
N LYS A 202 -19.83 -13.36 -5.33
CA LYS A 202 -20.53 -14.64 -5.17
C LYS A 202 -20.18 -15.29 -3.83
N ASP A 203 -18.91 -15.22 -3.46
CA ASP A 203 -18.37 -15.66 -2.18
C ASP A 203 -17.43 -14.59 -1.60
N PRO A 204 -17.97 -13.62 -0.85
CA PRO A 204 -17.17 -12.54 -0.26
C PRO A 204 -16.08 -13.04 0.70
N GLN A 205 -16.21 -14.24 1.28
CA GLN A 205 -15.21 -14.78 2.21
C GLN A 205 -13.90 -15.15 1.51
N THR A 206 -13.94 -15.41 0.20
CA THR A 206 -12.77 -15.81 -0.59
C THR A 206 -12.41 -14.80 -1.67
N GLU A 207 -13.39 -14.08 -2.21
CA GLU A 207 -13.16 -13.15 -3.31
C GLU A 207 -12.68 -11.76 -2.86
N MET A 208 -12.90 -11.38 -1.59
CA MET A 208 -12.48 -10.06 -1.09
C MET A 208 -10.96 -9.89 -1.07
N SER A 209 -10.18 -10.95 -0.87
CA SER A 209 -8.72 -10.86 -0.75
C SER A 209 -8.01 -10.33 -1.99
N ALA A 210 -8.59 -10.55 -3.16
CA ALA A 210 -8.03 -10.08 -4.43
C ALA A 210 -8.51 -8.68 -4.81
N ARG A 211 -9.38 -8.03 -4.00
CA ARG A 211 -9.96 -6.73 -4.34
C ARG A 211 -9.11 -5.59 -3.84
N ASN A 212 -8.89 -4.60 -4.70
CA ASN A 212 -8.64 -3.25 -4.22
C ASN A 212 -9.96 -2.52 -4.02
N LEU A 213 -9.98 -1.56 -3.10
CA LEU A 213 -11.13 -0.70 -2.86
C LEU A 213 -10.65 0.74 -2.67
N VAL A 214 -11.19 1.64 -3.48
CA VAL A 214 -10.84 3.06 -3.45
C VAL A 214 -12.11 3.89 -3.32
N VAL A 215 -12.05 4.94 -2.51
CA VAL A 215 -13.09 5.96 -2.40
C VAL A 215 -12.48 7.30 -2.73
N VAL A 216 -12.98 7.96 -3.78
CA VAL A 216 -12.55 9.30 -4.18
C VAL A 216 -13.67 10.26 -3.86
N GLY A 217 -13.37 11.38 -3.21
CA GLY A 217 -14.34 12.45 -3.06
C GLY A 217 -14.78 12.97 -4.43
N ALA A 218 -16.01 13.45 -4.56
CA ALA A 218 -16.49 14.00 -5.82
C ALA A 218 -17.47 15.15 -5.58
N THR A 219 -17.56 16.05 -6.55
CA THR A 219 -18.62 17.04 -6.66
C THR A 219 -19.35 16.79 -7.97
N PHE A 220 -20.49 16.13 -7.90
CA PHE A 220 -21.35 15.89 -9.06
C PHE A 220 -22.19 17.14 -9.36
N SER A 221 -22.78 17.17 -10.55
CA SER A 221 -23.74 18.20 -10.95
C SER A 221 -24.94 18.35 -9.99
N HIS A 222 -25.25 17.31 -9.20
CA HIS A 222 -26.34 17.30 -8.21
C HIS A 222 -25.88 17.61 -6.77
N GLY A 223 -24.57 17.70 -6.52
CA GLY A 223 -24.02 17.94 -5.19
C GLY A 223 -22.82 17.06 -4.86
N PRO A 224 -22.34 17.12 -3.61
CA PRO A 224 -21.18 16.35 -3.18
C PRO A 224 -21.50 14.87 -3.08
N GLY A 225 -20.46 14.06 -3.27
CA GLY A 225 -20.53 12.63 -3.13
C GLY A 225 -19.16 11.98 -3.23
N PHE A 226 -19.17 10.75 -3.72
CA PHE A 226 -18.04 9.87 -3.81
C PHE A 226 -18.13 9.01 -5.06
N ILE A 227 -16.98 8.77 -5.68
CA ILE A 227 -16.80 7.70 -6.65
C ILE A 227 -16.11 6.55 -5.91
N VAL A 228 -16.77 5.40 -5.88
CA VAL A 228 -16.24 4.18 -5.24
C VAL A 228 -15.76 3.25 -6.34
N LEU A 229 -14.49 2.85 -6.28
CA LEU A 229 -13.83 2.04 -7.29
C LEU A 229 -13.38 0.71 -6.70
N SER A 230 -13.44 -0.35 -7.50
CA SER A 230 -12.84 -1.64 -7.15
C SER A 230 -12.42 -2.39 -8.40
N ASP A 231 -11.30 -3.07 -8.32
CA ASP A 231 -10.79 -3.98 -9.34
C ASP A 231 -10.25 -5.26 -8.68
N ILE A 232 -9.53 -6.08 -9.45
CA ILE A 232 -8.87 -7.28 -8.96
C ILE A 232 -7.36 -7.10 -9.14
N ALA A 233 -6.62 -7.15 -8.04
CA ALA A 233 -5.17 -7.13 -8.09
C ALA A 233 -4.64 -8.38 -8.80
N PRO A 234 -3.70 -8.23 -9.75
CA PRO A 234 -3.12 -9.36 -10.46
C PRO A 234 -2.35 -10.26 -9.49
N PRO A 235 -2.21 -11.56 -9.78
CA PRO A 235 -1.34 -12.44 -8.98
C PRO A 235 0.04 -11.81 -8.77
N ALA A 236 0.60 -11.91 -7.56
CA ALA A 236 1.86 -11.25 -7.19
C ALA A 236 3.05 -11.60 -8.12
N VAL A 237 3.00 -12.75 -8.79
CA VAL A 237 4.02 -13.18 -9.78
C VAL A 237 3.99 -12.36 -11.08
N ILE A 238 2.89 -11.68 -11.38
CA ILE A 238 2.71 -10.82 -12.56
C ILE A 238 3.05 -9.36 -12.22
N GLY A 239 2.76 -8.94 -10.99
CA GLY A 239 3.06 -7.61 -10.47
C GLY A 239 2.29 -7.33 -9.18
N HIS A 240 2.58 -6.19 -8.57
CA HIS A 240 1.76 -5.61 -7.51
C HIS A 240 1.00 -4.44 -8.11
N ALA A 241 -0.33 -4.46 -8.03
CA ALA A 241 -1.18 -3.34 -8.42
C ALA A 241 -2.22 -3.12 -7.31
N GLY A 242 -2.02 -2.05 -6.54
CA GLY A 242 -2.82 -1.71 -5.37
C GLY A 242 -3.81 -0.59 -5.68
N GLY A 243 -4.85 -0.44 -4.85
CA GLY A 243 -5.70 0.74 -4.92
C GLY A 243 -4.94 2.04 -4.63
N GLU A 244 -3.84 1.97 -3.89
CA GLU A 244 -2.93 3.09 -3.59
C GLU A 244 -2.31 3.70 -4.88
N ASP A 245 -2.27 2.97 -6.00
CA ASP A 245 -1.64 3.43 -7.25
C ASP A 245 -2.36 4.63 -7.89
N VAL A 246 -3.61 4.92 -7.50
CA VAL A 246 -4.30 6.15 -7.95
C VAL A 246 -3.82 7.41 -7.24
N GLN A 247 -3.09 7.26 -6.13
CA GLN A 247 -2.64 8.34 -5.26
C GLN A 247 -1.29 8.90 -5.72
N ASP A 248 -1.02 10.16 -5.41
CA ASP A 248 0.32 10.75 -5.52
C ASP A 248 0.80 11.22 -4.14
N HIS A 249 1.74 10.47 -3.57
CA HIS A 249 2.32 10.76 -2.26
C HIS A 249 3.17 12.04 -2.23
N SER A 250 3.49 12.61 -3.39
CA SER A 250 4.13 13.94 -3.48
C SER A 250 3.11 15.08 -3.44
N CYS A 251 1.82 14.77 -3.55
CA CYS A 251 0.71 15.74 -3.56
C CYS A 251 0.93 16.88 -4.57
N LEU A 252 1.24 16.53 -5.83
CA LEU A 252 1.45 17.51 -6.89
C LEU A 252 0.15 18.05 -7.50
N ILE A 253 -1.00 17.51 -7.10
CA ILE A 253 -2.30 18.01 -7.52
C ILE A 253 -2.50 19.45 -7.02
N ASP A 254 -2.90 20.32 -7.95
CA ASP A 254 -3.15 21.72 -7.62
C ASP A 254 -4.40 21.82 -6.74
N PRO A 255 -4.36 22.51 -5.58
CA PRO A 255 -5.55 22.77 -4.76
C PRO A 255 -6.64 23.62 -5.44
N ALA A 256 -6.38 24.11 -6.66
CA ALA A 256 -7.17 25.06 -7.46
C ALA A 256 -7.06 26.52 -7.03
#